data_AF-A0A957W6U1-F1
#
_entry.id   AF-A0A957W6U1-F1
#
_cell.length_a   1.000
_cell.length_b   1.000
_cell.length_c   1.000
_cell.angle_alpha   90.00
_cell.angle_beta   90.00
_cell.angle_gamma   90.00
#
_symmetry.space_group_name_H-M   'P 1'
#
loop_
_entity.id
_entity.type
_entity.pdbx_description
1 polymer ?
#
loop_
_entity_poly.entity_id
_entity_poly.type
_entity_poly.pdbx_seq_one_letter_code
_entity_poly.pdbx_strand_id
1 'polypeptide(L)'
;MSNTIQAEYEQLEGIAGTFGKEADNSTTMTAQVRKNYEALKNGGWLGRGADAFFNEMEDEILPTLEHFFAALEKGQSVTQQIVNQIHQAEEEAAGLFKGNGAAATGATGGGMGAIAEAIKSAMEEAA
;
A
#
# COMPACT_ATOMS: atom_id res chain seq x y z
N MET A 1 16.60 -20.65 -0.47
CA MET A 1 16.12 -19.97 0.75
C MET A 1 15.42 -18.70 0.31
N SER A 2 14.09 -18.73 0.18
CA SER A 2 13.26 -17.67 -0.44
C SER A 2 11.95 -17.49 0.34
N ASN A 3 12.02 -17.44 1.67
CA ASN A 3 10.83 -17.51 2.54
C ASN A 3 10.54 -16.24 3.34
N THR A 4 11.37 -15.19 3.19
CA THR A 4 11.37 -14.10 4.17
C THR A 4 10.62 -12.85 3.71
N ILE A 5 10.52 -12.61 2.40
CA ILE A 5 9.89 -11.38 1.90
C ILE A 5 8.38 -11.55 1.71
N GLN A 6 7.92 -12.68 1.15
CA GLN A 6 6.49 -12.94 0.93
C GLN A 6 5.67 -13.07 2.24
N ALA A 7 6.28 -13.59 3.30
CA ALA A 7 5.65 -13.75 4.61
C ALA A 7 5.42 -12.42 5.35
N GLU A 8 6.16 -11.34 5.01
CA GLU A 8 5.96 -10.01 5.59
C GLU A 8 4.82 -9.23 4.90
N TYR A 9 4.58 -9.46 3.59
CA TYR A 9 3.46 -8.85 2.87
C TYR A 9 2.10 -9.25 3.44
N GLU A 10 1.86 -10.55 3.63
CA GLU A 10 0.61 -11.06 4.20
C GLU A 10 0.34 -10.47 5.60
N GLN A 11 1.40 -10.22 6.37
CA GLN A 11 1.29 -9.58 7.69
C GLN A 11 0.91 -8.10 7.57
N LEU A 12 1.56 -7.35 6.67
CA LEU A 12 1.24 -5.94 6.43
C LEU A 12 -0.18 -5.76 5.87
N GLU A 13 -0.61 -6.61 4.96
CA GLU A 13 -1.99 -6.64 4.46
C GLU A 13 -2.98 -6.97 5.59
N GLY A 14 -2.65 -7.94 6.45
CA GLY A 14 -3.45 -8.27 7.64
C GLY A 14 -3.59 -7.09 8.61
N ILE A 15 -2.51 -6.32 8.82
CA ILE A 15 -2.51 -5.11 9.65
C ILE A 15 -3.37 -4.02 9.00
N ALA A 16 -3.22 -3.77 7.70
CA ALA A 16 -4.03 -2.81 6.96
C ALA A 16 -5.53 -3.16 7.04
N GLY A 17 -5.87 -4.45 6.88
CA GLY A 17 -7.23 -4.95 7.04
C GLY A 17 -7.77 -4.77 8.46
N THR A 18 -6.93 -4.92 9.48
CA THR A 18 -7.32 -4.70 10.88
C THR A 18 -7.65 -3.22 11.13
N PHE A 19 -6.83 -2.28 10.64
CA PHE A 19 -7.12 -0.86 10.75
C PHE A 19 -8.44 -0.47 10.08
N GLY A 20 -8.69 -0.98 8.87
CA GLY A 20 -9.95 -0.73 8.16
C GLY A 20 -11.16 -1.26 8.92
N LYS A 21 -11.08 -2.50 9.41
CA LYS A 21 -12.17 -3.12 10.20
C LYS A 21 -12.46 -2.34 11.49
N GLU A 22 -11.43 -1.89 12.21
CA GLU A 22 -11.64 -1.09 13.42
C GLU A 22 -12.19 0.30 13.13
N ALA A 23 -11.81 0.92 12.00
CA ALA A 23 -12.41 2.17 11.55
C ALA A 23 -13.91 2.00 11.25
N ASP A 24 -14.30 0.94 10.54
CA ASP A 24 -15.71 0.65 10.21
C ASP A 24 -16.55 0.36 11.46
N ASN A 25 -16.03 -0.47 12.37
CA ASN A 25 -16.67 -0.79 13.64
C ASN A 25 -16.89 0.48 14.48
N SER A 26 -15.87 1.31 14.59
CA SER A 26 -15.92 2.51 15.43
C SER A 26 -16.82 3.60 14.83
N THR A 27 -16.86 3.71 13.50
CA THR A 27 -17.80 4.58 12.77
C THR A 27 -19.25 4.14 13.02
N THR A 28 -19.51 2.84 12.94
CA THR A 28 -20.85 2.27 13.20
C THR A 28 -21.30 2.54 14.63
N MET A 29 -20.43 2.30 15.61
CA MET A 29 -20.71 2.56 17.01
C MET A 29 -21.01 4.06 17.25
N THR A 30 -20.22 4.94 16.65
CA THR A 30 -20.40 6.39 16.79
C THR A 30 -21.69 6.89 16.16
N ALA A 31 -22.10 6.32 15.02
CA ALA A 31 -23.40 6.62 14.43
C ALA A 31 -24.56 6.25 15.37
N GLN A 32 -24.45 5.14 16.10
CA GLN A 32 -25.44 4.75 17.12
C GLN A 32 -25.45 5.73 18.31
N VAL A 33 -24.26 6.12 18.80
CA VAL A 33 -24.13 7.12 19.86
C VAL A 33 -24.74 8.46 19.44
N ARG A 34 -24.44 8.94 18.23
CA ARG A 34 -25.02 10.17 17.67
C ARG A 34 -26.54 10.10 17.57
N LYS A 35 -27.10 8.96 17.14
CA LYS A 35 -28.56 8.78 17.09
C LYS A 35 -29.21 8.91 18.46
N ASN A 36 -28.63 8.31 19.49
CA ASN A 36 -29.15 8.39 20.86
C ASN A 36 -28.98 9.80 21.44
N TYR A 37 -27.84 10.43 21.17
CA TYR A 37 -27.55 11.83 21.48
C TYR A 37 -28.62 12.78 20.90
N GLU A 38 -28.92 12.67 19.61
CA GLU A 38 -29.93 13.51 18.94
C GLU A 38 -31.32 13.33 19.54
N ALA A 39 -31.70 12.09 19.89
CA ALA A 39 -32.97 11.82 20.55
C ALA A 39 -33.08 12.50 21.93
N LEU A 40 -31.97 12.59 22.67
CA LEU A 40 -31.93 13.29 23.96
C LEU A 40 -31.95 14.81 23.78
N LYS A 41 -31.21 15.34 22.79
CA LYS A 41 -31.11 16.78 22.51
C LYS A 41 -32.43 17.40 22.05
N ASN A 42 -33.23 16.66 21.28
CA ASN A 42 -34.51 17.14 20.73
C ASN A 42 -35.68 17.16 21.74
N GLY A 43 -35.39 17.44 23.02
CA GLY A 43 -36.38 17.57 24.09
C GLY A 43 -36.56 16.32 24.96
N GLY A 44 -35.77 15.27 24.74
CA GLY A 44 -35.73 14.09 25.61
C GLY A 44 -35.05 14.35 26.96
N TRP A 45 -34.16 15.34 27.03
CA TRP A 45 -33.48 15.73 28.25
C TRP A 45 -33.14 17.23 28.25
N LEU A 46 -33.55 17.94 29.31
CA LEU A 46 -33.42 19.40 29.43
C LEU A 46 -32.87 19.79 30.80
N GLY A 47 -32.13 20.90 30.86
CA GLY A 47 -31.59 21.51 32.08
C GLY A 47 -30.07 21.61 32.07
N ARG A 48 -29.49 22.27 33.08
CA ARG A 48 -28.05 22.58 33.15
C ARG A 48 -27.12 21.37 32.96
N GLY A 49 -27.52 20.19 33.43
CA GLY A 49 -26.75 18.96 33.23
C GLY A 49 -26.79 18.45 31.79
N ALA A 50 -27.92 18.61 31.10
CA ALA A 50 -28.04 18.30 29.68
C ALA A 50 -27.20 19.29 28.85
N ASP A 51 -27.24 20.59 29.17
CA ASP A 51 -26.44 21.61 28.47
C ASP A 51 -24.92 21.32 28.59
N ALA A 52 -24.44 21.01 29.81
CA ALA A 52 -23.04 20.67 30.03
C ALA A 52 -22.61 19.40 29.26
N PHE A 53 -23.45 18.37 29.28
CA PHE A 53 -23.20 17.13 28.55
C PHE A 53 -23.17 17.35 27.02
N PHE A 54 -24.12 18.10 26.48
CA PHE A 54 -24.17 18.35 25.03
C PHE A 54 -22.99 19.20 24.57
N ASN A 55 -22.56 20.19 25.36
CA ASN A 55 -21.35 20.96 25.07
C ASN A 55 -20.10 20.07 25.07
N GLU A 56 -19.92 19.23 26.09
CA GLU A 56 -18.76 18.30 26.15
C GLU A 56 -18.75 17.32 24.96
N MET A 57 -19.93 16.84 24.57
CA MET A 57 -20.08 15.98 23.39
C MET A 57 -19.68 16.69 22.10
N GLU A 58 -20.12 17.93 21.88
CA GLU A 58 -19.84 18.69 20.65
C GLU A 58 -18.41 19.23 20.59
N ASP A 59 -17.87 19.69 21.72
CA ASP A 59 -16.59 20.41 21.76
C ASP A 59 -15.39 19.46 21.90
N GLU A 60 -15.53 18.35 22.62
CA GLU A 60 -14.41 17.45 22.92
C GLU A 60 -14.60 16.04 22.37
N ILE A 61 -15.72 15.39 22.68
CA ILE A 61 -15.87 13.94 22.45
C ILE A 61 -16.04 13.63 20.95
N LEU A 62 -17.03 14.24 20.28
CA LEU A 62 -17.30 13.96 18.86
C LEU A 62 -16.12 14.31 17.95
N PRO A 63 -15.43 15.47 18.10
CA PRO A 63 -14.24 15.79 17.32
C PRO A 63 -13.09 14.80 17.57
N THR A 64 -12.89 14.37 18.82
CA THR A 64 -11.85 13.38 19.16
C THR A 64 -12.12 12.03 18.50
N LEU A 65 -13.37 11.59 18.46
CA LEU A 65 -13.76 10.37 17.77
C LEU A 65 -13.53 10.48 16.25
N GLU A 66 -13.88 11.61 15.64
CA GLU A 66 -13.60 11.85 14.21
C GLU A 66 -12.09 11.81 13.91
N HIS A 67 -11.27 12.46 14.74
CA HIS A 67 -9.81 12.41 14.61
C HIS A 67 -9.26 10.98 14.76
N PHE A 68 -9.83 10.19 15.66
CA PHE A 68 -9.43 8.80 15.85
C PHE A 68 -9.74 7.94 14.60
N PHE A 69 -10.91 8.10 13.97
CA PHE A 69 -11.24 7.38 12.74
C PHE A 69 -10.32 7.79 11.58
N ALA A 70 -10.09 9.09 11.43
CA ALA A 70 -9.15 9.60 10.42
C ALA A 70 -7.73 9.03 10.63
N ALA A 71 -7.31 8.82 11.89
CA ALA A 71 -6.02 8.20 12.19
C ALA A 71 -5.98 6.71 11.80
N LEU A 72 -7.05 5.95 12.04
CA LEU A 72 -7.16 4.54 11.63
C LEU A 72 -7.14 4.39 10.11
N GLU A 73 -7.94 5.19 9.39
CA GLU A 73 -7.96 5.22 7.92
C GLU A 73 -6.58 5.59 7.35
N LYS A 74 -5.91 6.57 7.96
CA LYS A 74 -4.55 6.94 7.59
C LYS A 74 -3.57 5.80 7.85
N GLY A 75 -3.72 5.07 8.96
CA GLY A 75 -2.92 3.89 9.27
C GLY A 75 -3.07 2.79 8.21
N GLN A 76 -4.30 2.50 7.79
CA GLN A 76 -4.58 1.57 6.69
C GLN A 76 -3.93 2.05 5.38
N SER A 77 -4.15 3.32 5.01
CA SER A 77 -3.63 3.89 3.75
C SER A 77 -2.10 3.85 3.69
N VAL A 78 -1.42 4.28 4.76
CA VAL A 78 0.05 4.25 4.84
C VAL A 78 0.58 2.82 4.78
N THR A 79 -0.08 1.87 5.45
CA THR A 79 0.34 0.45 5.40
C THR A 79 0.22 -0.12 3.99
N GLN A 80 -0.85 0.21 3.26
CA GLN A 80 -1.01 -0.19 1.87
C GLN A 80 0.03 0.46 0.94
N GLN A 81 0.37 1.72 1.18
CA GLN A 81 1.44 2.41 0.45
C GLN A 81 2.80 1.74 0.66
N ILE A 82 3.11 1.32 1.89
CA ILE A 82 4.33 0.57 2.19
C ILE A 82 4.36 -0.73 1.39
N VAL A 83 3.29 -1.52 1.42
CA VAL A 83 3.17 -2.76 0.63
C VAL A 83 3.44 -2.49 -0.86
N ASN A 84 2.80 -1.48 -1.44
CA ASN A 84 3.00 -1.15 -2.85
C ASN A 84 4.44 -0.70 -3.16
N GLN A 85 5.07 0.07 -2.27
CA GLN A 85 6.44 0.56 -2.45
C GLN A 85 7.46 -0.57 -2.41
N ILE A 86 7.31 -1.54 -1.48
CA ILE A 86 8.20 -2.71 -1.41
C ILE A 86 8.01 -3.56 -2.67
N HIS A 87 6.77 -3.75 -3.13
CA HIS A 87 6.48 -4.52 -4.35
C HIS A 87 7.15 -3.92 -5.58
N GLN A 88 7.06 -2.60 -5.75
CA GLN A 88 7.72 -1.88 -6.86
C GLN A 88 9.24 -2.02 -6.79
N ALA A 89 9.83 -1.84 -5.61
CA ALA A 89 11.28 -1.97 -5.42
C ALA A 89 11.78 -3.40 -5.76
N GLU A 90 10.98 -4.42 -5.45
CA GLU A 90 11.28 -5.81 -5.81
C GLU A 90 11.19 -6.07 -7.31
N GLU A 91 10.17 -5.55 -7.99
CA GLU A 91 10.03 -5.67 -9.44
C GLU A 91 11.19 -5.02 -10.18
N GLU A 92 11.61 -3.83 -9.75
CA GLU A 92 12.77 -3.12 -10.28
C GLU A 92 14.06 -3.93 -10.09
N ALA A 93 14.30 -4.43 -8.88
CA ALA A 93 15.47 -5.27 -8.59
C ALA A 93 15.46 -6.56 -9.42
N ALA A 94 14.32 -7.25 -9.50
CA ALA A 94 14.17 -8.47 -10.30
C ALA A 94 14.37 -8.20 -11.80
N GLY A 95 13.94 -7.03 -12.29
CA GLY A 95 14.18 -6.56 -13.65
C GLY A 95 15.67 -6.44 -13.99
N LEU A 96 16.48 -5.93 -13.06
CA LEU A 96 17.95 -5.84 -13.22
C LEU A 96 18.59 -7.23 -13.34
N PHE A 97 18.13 -8.20 -12.53
CA PHE A 97 18.64 -9.58 -12.61
C PHE A 97 18.18 -10.32 -13.88
N LYS A 98 16.96 -10.10 -14.36
CA LYS A 98 16.48 -10.66 -15.63
C LYS A 98 17.17 -10.02 -16.86
N GLY A 99 17.47 -8.72 -16.80
CA GLY A 99 18.20 -8.00 -17.85
C GLY A 99 19.66 -8.42 -17.98
N ASN A 100 20.35 -8.68 -16.86
CA ASN A 100 21.74 -9.13 -16.87
C ASN A 100 21.91 -10.65 -17.07
N GLY A 101 20.90 -11.46 -16.73
CA GLY A 101 20.91 -12.92 -16.96
C GLY A 101 20.72 -13.33 -18.42
N ALA A 102 20.05 -12.50 -19.23
CA ALA A 102 19.89 -12.73 -20.67
C ALA A 102 21.08 -12.20 -21.50
N ALA A 103 21.86 -11.25 -20.97
CA ALA A 103 23.05 -10.72 -21.64
C ALA A 103 24.29 -11.63 -21.49
N ALA A 104 24.30 -12.55 -20.53
CA ALA A 104 25.47 -13.40 -20.22
C ALA A 104 25.53 -14.73 -20.99
N THR A 105 24.53 -15.10 -21.80
CA THR A 105 24.51 -16.38 -22.54
C THR A 105 24.39 -16.27 -24.06
N GLY A 106 24.46 -15.06 -24.64
CA GLY A 106 24.35 -14.86 -26.09
C GLY A 106 25.63 -14.43 -26.84
N ALA A 107 26.72 -14.09 -26.13
CA ALA A 107 27.84 -13.33 -26.72
C ALA A 107 29.11 -14.15 -27.04
N THR A 108 28.99 -15.42 -27.45
CA THR A 108 30.13 -16.18 -28.03
C THR A 108 29.88 -16.74 -29.43
N GLY A 109 28.76 -16.40 -30.10
CA GLY A 109 28.41 -16.94 -31.42
C GLY A 109 28.57 -16.00 -32.63
N GLY A 110 28.81 -14.70 -32.44
CA GLY A 110 28.72 -13.71 -33.53
C GLY A 110 30.03 -13.35 -34.25
N GLY A 111 31.19 -13.75 -33.71
CA GLY A 111 32.49 -13.26 -34.18
C GLY A 111 33.11 -14.04 -35.33
N MET A 112 32.76 -15.31 -35.54
CA MET A 112 33.47 -16.20 -36.47
C MET A 112 32.85 -16.25 -37.88
N GLY A 113 31.55 -15.97 -38.03
CA GLY A 113 30.88 -15.96 -39.34
C GLY A 113 31.18 -14.71 -40.16
N ALA A 114 31.19 -13.53 -39.52
CA ALA A 114 31.45 -12.27 -40.21
C ALA A 114 32.89 -12.14 -40.73
N ILE A 115 33.87 -12.69 -40.00
CA ILE A 115 35.26 -12.76 -40.49
C ILE A 115 35.43 -13.79 -41.62
N ALA A 116 34.68 -14.89 -41.63
CA ALA A 116 34.73 -15.87 -42.71
C ALA A 116 34.17 -15.30 -44.03
N GLU A 117 33.05 -14.56 -43.97
CA GLU A 117 32.44 -13.88 -45.12
C GLU A 117 33.34 -12.77 -45.70
N ALA A 118 34.00 -12.01 -44.81
CA ALA A 118 34.92 -10.93 -45.18
C ALA A 118 36.23 -11.47 -45.80
N ILE A 119 36.76 -12.58 -45.28
CA ILE A 119 37.96 -13.22 -45.85
C ILE A 119 37.66 -13.83 -47.22
N LYS A 120 36.47 -14.42 -47.40
CA LYS A 120 36.07 -14.98 -48.70
C LYS A 120 35.93 -13.89 -49.78
N SER A 121 35.29 -12.77 -49.46
CA SER A 121 35.14 -11.65 -50.41
C SER A 121 36.47 -11.02 -50.81
N ALA A 122 37.42 -10.90 -49.87
CA ALA A 122 38.75 -10.36 -50.16
C ALA A 122 39.62 -11.30 -51.02
N MET A 123 39.34 -12.61 -51.02
CA MET A 123 40.06 -13.58 -51.85
C MET A 123 39.48 -13.68 -53.27
N GLU A 124 38.19 -13.37 -53.48
CA GLU A 124 37.54 -13.40 -54.79
C GLU A 124 37.86 -12.17 -55.66
N GLU A 125 38.26 -11.05 -55.04
CA GLU A 125 38.66 -9.81 -55.74
C GLU A 125 40.14 -9.81 -56.20
N ALA A 126 40.92 -10.83 -55.80
CA ALA A 126 42.35 -10.94 -56.07
C ALA A 126 42.75 -12.03 -57.08
N ALA A 127 41.78 -12.62 -57.79
CA ALA A 127 41.98 -13.61 -58.85
C ALA A 127 41.41 -13.10 -60.18
#